data_AF-A0A0Q4G1V6-F1
#
_entry.id   AF-A0A0Q4G1V6-F1
#
_cell.length_a   1.000
_cell.length_b   1.000
_cell.length_c   1.000
_cell.angle_alpha   90.00
_cell.angle_beta   90.00
_cell.angle_gamma   90.00
#
_symmetry.space_group_name_H-M   'P 1'
#
loop_
_entity.id
_entity.type
_entity.pdbx_description
1 polymer ?
#
loop_
_entity_poly.entity_id
_entity_poly.type
_entity_poly.pdbx_seq_one_letter_code
_entity_poly.pdbx_strand_id
1 'polypeptide(L)'
;MTHDLNSALVSLDLILDEENARLGMPGFDLVPRELVAAKMRVVGVIEAAQVRLVAARSAGAAAPDAEGCAATAAMLERTMQKLATNAALLERRIALCDDLMGAITDEAKRLSGGRSMVYRATGALSHAEQPTPIAINNSL
;
A
#
# COMPACT_ATOMS: atom_id res chain seq x y z
N MET A 1 2.00 -23.83 20.43
CA MET A 1 0.98 -22.77 20.34
C MET A 1 1.60 -21.37 20.31
N THR A 2 2.25 -20.90 21.38
CA THR A 2 3.03 -19.63 21.36
C THR A 2 4.20 -19.68 20.38
N HIS A 3 4.85 -20.84 20.26
CA HIS A 3 5.91 -21.07 19.28
C HIS A 3 5.45 -20.88 17.82
N ASP A 4 4.26 -21.38 17.47
CA ASP A 4 3.71 -21.28 16.11
C ASP A 4 3.37 -19.84 15.73
N LEU A 5 2.80 -19.09 16.68
CA LEU A 5 2.53 -17.66 16.52
C LEU A 5 3.83 -16.87 16.34
N ASN A 6 4.84 -17.14 17.18
CA ASN A 6 6.12 -16.44 17.11
C ASN A 6 6.83 -16.74 15.77
N SER A 7 6.83 -17.99 15.31
CA SER A 7 7.38 -18.38 14.01
C SER A 7 6.68 -17.67 12.84
N ALA A 8 5.35 -17.55 12.90
CA ALA A 8 4.59 -16.81 11.89
C ALA A 8 4.90 -15.30 11.92
N LEU A 9 5.05 -14.70 13.11
CA LEU A 9 5.45 -13.30 13.26
C LEU A 9 6.85 -13.02 12.72
N VAL A 10 7.83 -13.90 12.97
CA VAL A 10 9.17 -13.81 12.37
C VAL A 10 9.10 -13.88 10.84
N SER A 11 8.25 -14.75 10.30
CA SER A 11 8.06 -14.86 8.85
C SER A 11 7.45 -13.57 8.27
N LEU A 12 6.49 -12.96 8.96
CA LEU A 12 5.90 -11.69 8.56
C LEU A 12 6.92 -10.55 8.63
N ASP A 13 7.74 -10.51 9.68
CA ASP A 13 8.78 -9.51 9.89
C ASP A 13 9.79 -9.47 8.73
N LEU A 14 10.18 -10.65 8.22
CA LEU A 14 11.06 -10.81 7.05
C LEU A 14 10.38 -10.37 5.75
N ILE A 15 9.10 -10.73 5.55
CA ILE A 15 8.34 -10.30 4.37
C ILE A 15 8.21 -8.78 4.34
N LEU A 16 8.01 -8.14 5.50
CA LEU A 16 7.88 -6.70 5.61
C LEU A 16 9.21 -5.97 5.38
N ASP A 17 10.35 -6.55 5.75
CA ASP A 17 11.66 -5.98 5.41
C ASP A 17 11.87 -5.96 3.89
N GLU A 18 11.57 -7.06 3.21
CA GLU A 18 11.67 -7.16 1.76
C GLU A 18 10.71 -6.17 1.07
N GLU A 19 9.47 -6.06 1.54
CA GLU A 19 8.48 -5.14 1.00
C GLU A 19 8.91 -3.67 1.19
N ASN A 20 9.38 -3.30 2.39
CA ASN A 20 9.89 -1.96 2.66
C ASN A 20 11.12 -1.63 1.82
N ALA A 21 12.05 -2.59 1.65
CA ALA A 21 13.23 -2.41 0.81
C ALA A 21 12.83 -2.08 -0.64
N ARG A 22 11.90 -2.85 -1.21
CA ARG A 22 11.39 -2.61 -2.57
C ARG A 22 10.65 -1.28 -2.71
N LEU A 23 9.78 -0.96 -1.76
CA LEU A 23 9.05 0.31 -1.76
C LEU A 23 9.98 1.52 -1.56
N GLY A 24 11.12 1.33 -0.90
CA GLY A 24 12.16 2.34 -0.71
C GLY A 24 13.05 2.55 -1.94
N MET A 25 13.13 1.60 -2.88
CA MET A 25 13.96 1.75 -4.07
C MET A 25 13.38 2.81 -5.02
N PRO A 26 14.21 3.67 -5.63
CA PRO A 26 13.78 4.61 -6.67
C PRO A 26 13.26 3.85 -7.89
N GLY A 27 12.04 4.17 -8.33
CA GLY A 27 11.40 3.57 -9.49
C GLY A 27 10.10 2.83 -9.15
N PHE A 28 9.32 2.52 -10.20
CA PHE A 28 8.06 1.78 -10.09
C PHE A 28 8.31 0.27 -9.99
N ASP A 29 9.20 -0.16 -9.10
CA ASP A 29 9.26 -1.59 -8.79
C ASP A 29 8.02 -1.93 -7.98
N LEU A 30 7.14 -2.71 -8.61
CA LEU A 30 5.89 -3.16 -8.02
C LEU A 30 6.21 -4.28 -7.03
N VAL A 31 5.53 -4.26 -5.89
CA VAL A 31 5.57 -5.39 -4.96
C VAL A 31 5.10 -6.64 -5.71
N PRO A 32 5.92 -7.72 -5.83
CA PRO A 32 5.53 -8.90 -6.58
C PRO A 32 4.26 -9.53 -6.01
N ARG A 33 3.39 -10.05 -6.89
CA ARG A 33 2.15 -10.71 -6.45
C ARG A 33 2.44 -11.88 -5.52
N GLU A 34 3.55 -12.58 -5.71
CA GLU A 34 3.98 -13.68 -4.85
C GLU A 34 4.26 -13.19 -3.41
N LEU A 35 4.84 -12.00 -3.25
CA LEU A 35 5.16 -11.43 -1.94
C LEU A 35 3.87 -11.06 -1.18
N VAL A 36 2.91 -10.45 -1.87
CA VAL A 36 1.58 -10.16 -1.31
C VAL A 36 0.87 -11.47 -0.93
N ALA A 37 0.89 -12.48 -1.79
CA ALA A 37 0.28 -13.78 -1.50
C ALA A 37 0.95 -14.50 -0.32
N ALA A 38 2.27 -14.39 -0.17
CA ALA A 38 3.00 -14.92 0.98
C ALA A 38 2.58 -14.21 2.27
N LYS A 39 2.51 -12.87 2.26
CA LYS A 39 2.04 -12.06 3.39
C LYS A 39 0.64 -12.47 3.84
N MET A 40 -0.30 -12.58 2.90
CA MET A 40 -1.68 -12.99 3.20
C MET A 40 -1.76 -14.38 3.82
N ARG A 41 -0.95 -15.34 3.34
CA ARG A 41 -0.87 -16.68 3.95
C ARG A 41 -0.36 -16.62 5.39
N VAL A 42 0.70 -15.86 5.65
CA VAL A 42 1.26 -15.71 7.00
C VAL A 42 0.26 -15.04 7.95
N VAL A 43 -0.46 -14.02 7.48
CA VAL A 43 -1.54 -13.38 8.26
C VAL A 43 -2.62 -14.40 8.63
N GLY A 44 -3.06 -15.24 7.68
CA GLY A 44 -4.02 -16.30 7.98
C GLY A 44 -3.52 -17.31 9.02
N VAL A 45 -2.22 -17.63 9.03
CA VAL A 45 -1.61 -18.48 10.06
C VAL A 45 -1.63 -17.80 11.44
N ILE A 46 -1.32 -16.50 11.50
CA ILE A 46 -1.35 -15.69 12.74
C ILE A 46 -2.77 -15.66 13.31
N GLU A 47 -3.78 -15.35 12.48
CA GLU A 47 -5.19 -15.31 12.89
C GLU A 47 -5.64 -16.67 13.45
N ALA A 48 -5.31 -17.76 12.75
CA ALA A 48 -5.66 -19.10 13.21
C ALA A 48 -4.95 -19.46 14.52
N ALA A 49 -3.69 -19.06 14.70
CA ALA A 49 -2.96 -19.26 15.96
C ALA A 49 -3.58 -18.46 17.11
N GLN A 50 -4.02 -17.23 16.85
CA GLN A 50 -4.69 -16.38 17.83
C GLN A 50 -6.04 -16.98 18.27
N VAL A 51 -6.86 -17.45 17.33
CA VAL A 51 -8.12 -18.16 17.64
C VAL A 51 -7.87 -19.38 18.52
N ARG A 52 -6.87 -20.19 18.18
CA ARG A 52 -6.50 -21.38 18.98
C ARG A 52 -6.04 -20.99 20.39
N LEU A 53 -5.27 -19.91 20.53
CA LEU A 53 -4.78 -19.44 21.82
C LEU A 53 -5.91 -18.91 22.70
N VAL A 54 -6.86 -18.16 22.13
CA VAL A 54 -8.07 -17.72 22.83
C VAL A 54 -8.90 -18.92 23.28
N ALA A 55 -9.16 -19.88 22.39
CA ALA A 55 -9.92 -21.08 22.72
C ALA A 55 -9.26 -21.92 23.83
N ALA A 56 -7.94 -22.10 23.78
CA ALA A 56 -7.19 -22.81 24.82
C ALA A 56 -7.30 -22.12 26.18
N ARG A 57 -7.24 -20.78 26.21
CA ARG A 57 -7.40 -20.00 27.44
C ARG A 57 -8.80 -20.14 28.03
N SER A 58 -9.83 -20.12 27.17
CA SER A 58 -11.23 -20.37 27.60
C SER A 58 -11.44 -21.80 28.11
N ALA A 59 -10.68 -22.77 27.61
CA ALA A 59 -10.70 -24.16 28.08
C ALA A 59 -9.89 -24.39 29.37
N GLY A 60 -9.33 -23.34 29.98
CA GLY A 60 -8.56 -23.46 31.23
C GLY A 60 -7.12 -23.94 31.04
N ALA A 61 -6.58 -23.87 29.82
CA ALA A 61 -5.16 -24.15 29.61
C ALA A 61 -4.29 -23.21 30.45
N ALA A 62 -3.16 -23.73 30.93
CA ALA A 62 -2.17 -22.94 31.65
C ALA A 62 -1.78 -21.70 30.84
N ALA A 63 -1.62 -20.57 31.53
CA ALA A 63 -1.17 -19.35 30.89
C ALA A 63 0.22 -19.59 30.23
N PRO A 64 0.46 -19.01 29.03
CA PRO A 64 1.79 -19.03 28.45
C PRO A 64 2.81 -18.40 29.39
N ASP A 65 4.07 -18.80 29.23
CA ASP A 65 5.20 -18.27 29.98
C ASP A 65 5.32 -16.75 29.81
N ALA A 66 5.70 -16.05 30.88
CA ALA A 66 5.81 -14.60 30.86
C ALA A 66 6.87 -14.13 29.85
N GLU A 67 7.96 -14.89 29.70
CA GLU A 67 9.03 -14.61 28.75
C GLU A 67 8.56 -14.74 27.30
N GLY A 68 7.86 -15.81 26.95
CA GLY A 68 7.29 -15.98 25.60
C GLY A 68 6.22 -14.95 25.27
N CYS A 69 5.43 -14.51 26.26
CA CYS A 69 4.49 -13.40 26.08
C CYS A 69 5.20 -12.08 25.78
N ALA A 70 6.25 -11.75 26.53
CA ALA A 70 7.03 -10.55 26.31
C ALA A 70 7.72 -10.56 24.93
N ALA A 71 8.30 -11.70 24.54
CA ALA A 71 8.92 -11.85 23.21
C ALA A 71 7.90 -11.67 22.07
N THR A 72 6.69 -12.25 22.22
CA THR A 72 5.61 -12.10 21.24
C THR A 72 5.15 -10.65 21.13
N ALA A 73 5.00 -9.95 22.26
CA ALA A 73 4.59 -8.55 22.29
C ALA A 73 5.63 -7.64 21.60
N ALA A 74 6.92 -7.84 21.89
CA ALA A 74 8.00 -7.09 21.24
C ALA A 74 8.05 -7.33 19.73
N MET A 75 7.80 -8.56 19.27
CA MET A 75 7.74 -8.88 17.85
C MET A 75 6.54 -8.21 17.17
N LEU A 76 5.39 -8.18 17.83
CA LEU A 76 4.20 -7.50 17.31
C LEU A 76 4.43 -6.00 17.15
N GLU A 77 5.03 -5.35 18.16
CA GLU A 77 5.36 -3.92 18.10
C GLU A 77 6.29 -3.60 16.93
N ARG A 78 7.35 -4.39 16.75
CA ARG A 78 8.27 -4.27 15.60
C ARG A 78 7.53 -4.43 14.26
N THR A 79 6.67 -5.43 14.17
CA THR A 79 5.87 -5.71 12.96
C THR A 79 4.94 -4.54 12.63
N MET A 80 4.28 -3.96 13.64
CA MET A 80 3.43 -2.77 13.48
C MET A 80 4.21 -1.57 12.97
N GLN A 81 5.42 -1.34 13.51
CA GLN A 81 6.27 -0.25 13.04
C GLN A 81 6.66 -0.41 11.57
N LYS A 82 7.00 -1.63 11.13
CA LYS A 82 7.32 -1.92 9.73
C LYS A 82 6.12 -1.75 8.80
N LEU A 83 4.91 -2.12 9.25
CA LEU A 83 3.67 -1.88 8.51
C LEU A 83 3.39 -0.38 8.35
N ALA A 84 3.63 0.42 9.38
CA ALA A 84 3.49 1.87 9.32
C ALA A 84 4.45 2.50 8.30
N THR A 85 5.70 2.02 8.25
CA THR A 85 6.67 2.45 7.22
C THR A 85 6.17 2.13 5.81
N ASN A 86 5.66 0.92 5.57
CA ASN A 86 5.09 0.55 4.27
C ASN A 86 3.93 1.48 3.86
N ALA A 87 3.02 1.78 4.80
CA ALA A 87 1.90 2.67 4.54
C ALA A 87 2.36 4.08 4.13
N ALA A 88 3.33 4.64 4.86
CA ALA A 88 3.90 5.95 4.54
C ALA A 88 4.60 5.98 3.17
N LEU A 89 5.31 4.89 2.80
CA LEU A 89 5.96 4.78 1.49
C LEU A 89 4.93 4.73 0.36
N LEU A 90 3.85 3.96 0.53
CA LEU A 90 2.77 3.88 -0.45
C LEU A 90 2.04 5.21 -0.61
N GLU A 91 1.70 5.88 0.49
CA GLU A 91 1.08 7.20 0.48
C GLU A 91 1.93 8.22 -0.27
N ARG A 92 3.24 8.25 0.00
CA ARG A 92 4.17 9.11 -0.73
C ARG A 92 4.23 8.80 -2.22
N ARG A 93 4.19 7.52 -2.61
CA ARG A 93 4.17 7.12 -4.02
C ARG A 93 2.87 7.53 -4.72
N ILE A 94 1.72 7.41 -4.04
CA ILE A 94 0.44 7.88 -4.58
C ILE A 94 0.48 9.39 -4.83
N ALA A 95 0.95 10.17 -3.86
CA ALA A 95 1.10 11.62 -4.02
C ALA A 95 1.99 12.00 -5.22
N LEU A 96 3.13 11.30 -5.41
CA LEU A 96 3.99 11.52 -6.57
C LEU A 96 3.32 11.17 -7.90
N CYS A 97 2.50 10.10 -7.94
CA CYS A 97 1.72 9.77 -9.13
C CYS A 97 0.71 10.87 -9.47
N ASP A 98 0.05 11.46 -8.46
CA ASP A 98 -0.88 12.56 -8.66
C ASP A 98 -0.18 13.80 -9.22
N ASP A 99 0.99 14.16 -8.68
CA ASP A 99 1.82 15.26 -9.20
C ASP A 99 2.23 15.02 -10.67
N LEU A 100 2.66 13.80 -11.01
CA LEU A 100 3.03 13.42 -12.38
C LEU A 100 1.83 13.50 -13.33
N MET A 101 0.66 13.02 -12.92
CA MET A 101 -0.56 13.12 -13.72
C MET A 101 -0.98 14.57 -13.94
N GLY A 102 -0.82 15.43 -12.92
CA GLY A 102 -1.02 16.87 -13.04
C GLY A 102 -0.10 17.50 -14.09
N ALA A 103 1.20 17.24 -13.98
CA ALA A 103 2.20 17.73 -14.94
C ALA A 103 1.94 17.25 -16.37
N ILE A 104 1.59 15.97 -16.56
CA ILE A 104 1.22 15.41 -17.88
C ILE A 104 -0.03 16.11 -18.43
N THR A 105 -1.02 16.37 -17.58
CA THR A 105 -2.26 17.05 -17.99
C THR A 105 -1.99 18.48 -18.42
N ASP A 106 -1.16 19.21 -17.70
CA ASP A 106 -0.82 20.59 -18.04
C ASP A 106 0.01 20.67 -19.32
N GLU A 107 0.92 19.72 -19.52
CA GLU A 107 1.67 19.59 -20.77
C GLU A 107 0.75 19.24 -21.95
N ALA A 108 -0.23 18.35 -21.76
CA ALA A 108 -1.23 18.04 -22.78
C ALA A 108 -2.10 19.25 -23.14
N LYS A 109 -2.50 20.07 -22.16
CA LYS A 109 -3.21 21.34 -22.41
C LYS A 109 -2.33 22.33 -23.19
N ARG A 110 -1.05 22.44 -22.84
CA ARG A 110 -0.08 23.30 -23.53
C ARG A 110 0.10 22.89 -24.99
N LEU A 111 0.25 21.59 -25.25
CA LEU A 111 0.43 21.04 -26.60
C LEU A 111 -0.85 21.11 -27.46
N SER A 112 -2.02 20.94 -26.85
CA SER A 112 -3.32 20.97 -27.56
C SER A 112 -3.84 22.37 -27.86
N GLY A 113 -3.15 23.43 -27.43
CA GLY A 113 -3.37 24.81 -27.90
C GLY A 113 -4.75 25.41 -27.60
N GLY A 114 -5.52 24.86 -26.65
CA GLY A 114 -6.83 25.42 -26.25
C GLY A 114 -8.04 24.48 -26.34
N ARG A 115 -7.86 23.15 -26.44
CA ARG A 115 -8.97 22.18 -26.38
C ARG A 115 -8.94 21.44 -25.03
N SER A 116 -10.04 21.53 -24.27
CA SER A 116 -10.17 20.95 -22.93
C SER A 116 -10.18 19.41 -23.00
N MET A 117 -9.11 18.77 -22.52
CA MET A 117 -9.08 17.34 -22.20
C MET A 117 -9.28 17.18 -20.70
N VAL A 118 -10.35 16.48 -20.30
CA VAL A 118 -10.62 16.15 -18.90
C VAL A 118 -10.33 14.66 -18.70
N TYR A 119 -9.37 14.36 -17.82
CA TYR A 119 -9.10 13.01 -17.35
C TYR A 119 -10.15 12.64 -16.30
N ARG A 120 -10.93 11.58 -16.55
CA ARG A 120 -11.90 11.07 -15.57
C ARG A 120 -11.21 10.07 -14.64
N ALA A 121 -11.67 10.04 -13.38
CA ALA A 121 -11.20 9.13 -12.32
C ALA A 121 -11.27 7.62 -12.64
N THR A 122 -11.76 7.23 -13.82
CA THR A 122 -11.81 5.85 -14.32
C THR A 122 -10.65 5.50 -15.26
N GLY A 123 -9.65 6.37 -15.42
CA GLY A 123 -8.54 6.16 -16.35
C GLY A 123 -8.84 6.47 -17.81
N ALA A 124 -10.02 7.05 -18.09
CA ALA A 124 -10.45 7.38 -19.45
C ALA A 124 -10.18 8.85 -19.77
N LEU A 125 -9.48 9.10 -20.87
CA LEU A 125 -9.34 10.43 -21.47
C LEU A 125 -10.59 10.71 -22.31
N SER A 126 -11.48 11.58 -21.85
CA SER A 126 -12.61 12.04 -22.66
C SER A 126 -12.24 13.33 -23.38
N HIS A 127 -12.34 13.30 -24.71
CA HIS A 127 -12.19 14.47 -25.56
C HIS A 127 -13.52 15.24 -25.57
N ALA A 128 -13.53 16.49 -25.13
CA ALA A 128 -14.65 17.40 -25.34
C ALA A 128 -14.27 18.37 -26.46
N GLU A 129 -14.75 18.09 -27.69
CA GLU A 129 -14.76 19.10 -28.75
C GLU A 129 -15.83 20.14 -28.43
N GLN A 130 -15.44 21.23 -27.78
CA GLN A 130 -16.17 22.48 -27.95
C GLN A 130 -15.48 23.28 -29.06
N PRO A 131 -16.18 23.63 -30.16
CA PRO A 131 -15.64 24.59 -31.11
C PRO A 131 -15.52 25.94 -30.40
N THR A 132 -14.29 26.45 -30.29
CA THR A 132 -14.03 27.83 -29.87
C THR A 132 -14.60 28.77 -30.93
N PRO A 133 -15.42 29.78 -30.58
CA PRO A 133 -15.84 30.79 -31.54
C PRO A 133 -14.61 31.61 -31.94
N ILE A 134 -14.32 31.65 -33.25
CA ILE A 134 -13.29 32.51 -33.82
C ILE A 134 -13.74 33.96 -33.62
N ALA A 135 -13.13 34.67 -32.68
CA ALA A 135 -13.29 36.11 -32.56
C ALA A 135 -12.51 36.79 -33.69
N ILE A 136 -13.19 37.13 -34.79
CA ILE A 136 -12.62 37.97 -35.84
C ILE A 136 -12.64 39.41 -35.32
N ASN A 137 -11.48 39.92 -34.94
CA ASN A 137 -11.32 41.31 -34.54
C ASN A 137 -11.24 42.16 -35.83
N ASN A 138 -12.40 42.61 -36.33
CA ASN A 138 -12.46 43.60 -37.40
C ASN A 138 -12.45 45.00 -36.78
N SER A 139 -11.30 45.66 -36.81
CA SER A 139 -11.21 47.12 -36.63
C SER A 139 -10.40 47.69 -37.79
N LEU A 140 -11.12 48.26 -38.76
CA LEU A 140 -10.65 49.27 -39.71
C LEU A 140 -10.88 50.65 -39.10
#